data_AF-X0VIK4-F1
#
_entry.id   AF-X0VIK4-F1
#
_cell.length_a   1.000
_cell.length_b   1.000
_cell.length_c   1.000
_cell.angle_alpha   90.00
_cell.angle_beta   90.00
_cell.angle_gamma   90.00
#
_symmetry.space_group_name_H-M   'P 1'
#
loop_
_entity.id
_entity.type
_entity.pdbx_description
1 polymer ?
#
loop_
_entity_poly.entity_id
_entity_poly.type
_entity_poly.pdbx_seq_one_letter_code
_entity_poly.pdbx_strand_id
1 'polypeptide(L)'
;AFKEEQVYRIDHYLGKETVQNIFFFRLSNTIFEPLWNRNYISQVQITVAEDIGIEGRGKFYEQTGVVRDMVQNHVMQLIALVAIEPPVGFEPDYVRDEKVKVFHAIRMMDEKYLESYMIRGQYGPGKINNYSVAGYRKEEYVSPDSNTPTFFFGKFYIDNWRWANVPFYVRTGKRLPKTLTEIYIQFKFPPLQLLGRSAQKMKPNAIRIGIQPDEEISLHLNVKQPGINNQLGWVKMLFNYEETFKKKQRPAYERLIMDCIKGDLTLF
;
A
#
# COMPACT_ATOMS: atom_id res chain seq x y z
N ALA A 1 17.56 -12.30 -27.08
CA ALA A 1 16.22 -12.29 -27.71
C ALA A 1 15.64 -10.86 -27.77
N PHE A 2 15.76 -10.03 -26.73
CA PHE A 2 15.39 -8.60 -26.74
C PHE A 2 16.40 -7.79 -25.91
N LYS A 3 16.52 -6.48 -26.17
CA LYS A 3 17.18 -5.54 -25.25
C LYS A 3 16.21 -5.13 -24.14
N GLU A 4 16.72 -4.68 -23.00
CA GLU A 4 15.88 -4.30 -21.86
C GLU A 4 14.91 -3.15 -22.19
N GLU A 5 15.33 -2.18 -23.00
CA GLU A 5 14.49 -1.08 -23.51
C GLU A 5 13.28 -1.52 -24.37
N GLN A 6 13.24 -2.80 -24.75
CA GLN A 6 12.17 -3.39 -25.56
C GLN A 6 11.22 -4.28 -24.73
N VAL A 7 11.46 -4.44 -23.43
CA VAL A 7 10.70 -5.37 -22.57
C VAL A 7 9.84 -4.59 -21.57
N TYR A 8 8.52 -4.68 -21.75
CA TYR A 8 7.53 -3.98 -20.94
C TYR A 8 6.85 -4.98 -19.99
N ARG A 9 7.32 -5.05 -18.74
CA ARG A 9 6.79 -5.99 -17.72
C ARG A 9 5.60 -5.35 -17.02
N ILE A 10 4.40 -5.91 -17.24
CA ILE A 10 3.16 -5.30 -16.73
C ILE A 10 2.98 -5.60 -15.24
N ASP A 11 2.90 -4.54 -14.45
CA ASP A 11 2.19 -4.51 -13.17
C ASP A 11 1.05 -3.48 -13.28
N HIS A 12 -0.19 -3.96 -13.34
CA HIS A 12 -1.34 -3.09 -13.54
C HIS A 12 -1.61 -2.11 -12.39
N TYR A 13 -1.01 -2.28 -11.20
CA TYR A 13 -1.12 -1.28 -10.14
C TYR A 13 -0.38 0.00 -10.50
N LEU A 14 0.75 -0.09 -11.22
CA LEU A 14 1.52 1.08 -11.66
C LEU A 14 0.75 1.97 -12.66
N GLY A 15 -0.20 1.38 -13.38
CA GLY A 15 -1.10 2.11 -14.29
C GLY A 15 -2.23 2.87 -13.59
N LYS A 16 -2.42 2.72 -12.27
CA LYS A 16 -3.46 3.44 -11.51
C LYS A 16 -3.03 4.88 -11.23
N GLU A 17 -3.90 5.84 -11.51
CA GLU A 17 -3.65 7.28 -11.30
C GLU A 17 -3.21 7.60 -9.86
N THR A 18 -3.89 7.02 -8.86
CA THR A 18 -3.57 7.20 -7.44
C THR A 18 -2.20 6.68 -7.04
N VAL A 19 -1.73 5.62 -7.70
CA VAL A 19 -0.40 5.04 -7.46
C VAL A 19 0.68 5.97 -7.99
N GLN A 20 0.49 6.53 -9.19
CA GLN A 20 1.41 7.53 -9.75
C GLN A 20 1.44 8.81 -8.91
N ASN A 21 0.28 9.21 -8.39
CA ASN A 21 0.17 10.40 -7.57
C ASN A 21 0.95 10.33 -6.25
N ILE A 22 1.37 9.15 -5.76
CA ILE A 22 2.26 9.04 -4.60
C ILE A 22 3.53 9.88 -4.84
N PHE A 23 4.09 9.78 -6.05
CA PHE A 23 5.30 10.48 -6.43
C PHE A 23 5.08 12.00 -6.52
N PHE A 24 4.06 12.44 -7.26
CA PHE A 24 3.71 13.85 -7.41
C PHE A 24 3.32 14.49 -6.07
N PHE A 25 2.51 13.81 -5.27
CA PHE A 25 2.10 14.28 -3.96
C PHE A 25 3.30 14.52 -3.05
N ARG A 26 4.27 13.61 -3.04
CA ARG A 26 5.45 13.75 -2.18
C ARG A 26 6.41 14.83 -2.68
N LEU A 27 6.75 14.82 -3.97
CA LEU A 27 7.86 15.63 -4.49
C LEU A 27 7.44 17.02 -4.96
N SER A 28 6.16 17.26 -5.22
CA SER A 28 5.65 18.59 -5.60
C SER A 28 5.17 19.43 -4.40
N ASN A 29 5.27 18.91 -3.16
CA ASN A 29 4.77 19.59 -1.97
C ASN A 29 5.88 19.76 -0.91
N THR A 30 6.39 20.99 -0.79
CA THR A 30 7.44 21.38 0.18
C THR A 30 7.07 21.06 1.64
N ILE A 31 5.78 20.99 1.96
CA ILE A 31 5.32 20.68 3.32
C ILE A 31 5.45 19.19 3.68
N PHE A 32 5.48 18.29 2.69
CA PHE A 32 5.47 16.84 2.94
C PHE A 32 6.85 16.19 2.79
N GLU A 33 7.66 16.59 1.81
CA GLU A 33 8.99 15.98 1.61
C GLU A 33 9.85 16.00 2.89
N PRO A 34 9.97 17.13 3.64
CA PRO A 34 10.82 17.19 4.83
C PRO A 34 10.33 16.29 5.97
N LEU A 35 9.03 15.94 5.97
CA LEU A 35 8.41 15.06 6.95
C LEU A 35 8.48 13.58 6.53
N TRP A 36 8.88 13.29 5.30
CA TRP A 36 8.85 11.94 4.72
C TRP A 36 10.12 11.13 5.05
N ASN A 37 10.39 10.94 6.34
CA ASN A 37 11.56 10.19 6.81
C ASN A 37 11.37 9.68 8.26
N ARG A 38 12.31 8.84 8.70
CA ARG A 38 12.36 8.22 10.04
C ARG A 38 12.29 9.17 11.23
N ASN A 39 12.57 10.46 11.07
CA ASN A 39 12.48 11.40 12.18
C ASN A 39 11.02 11.68 12.53
N TYR A 40 10.15 11.76 11.53
CA TYR A 40 8.75 12.14 11.69
C TYR A 40 7.77 10.98 11.48
N ILE A 41 8.08 10.02 10.59
CA ILE A 41 7.23 8.85 10.36
C ILE A 41 7.52 7.79 11.43
N SER A 42 6.44 7.27 12.01
CA SER A 42 6.49 6.18 12.99
C SER A 42 6.31 4.81 12.35
N GLN A 43 5.45 4.71 11.33
CA GLN A 43 5.17 3.48 10.59
C GLN A 43 4.47 3.79 9.26
N VAL A 44 4.59 2.86 8.31
CA VAL A 44 3.81 2.82 7.08
C VAL A 44 2.97 1.55 7.08
N GLN A 45 1.73 1.64 6.61
CA GLN A 45 0.84 0.48 6.46
C GLN A 45 0.32 0.44 5.02
N ILE A 46 0.40 -0.70 4.36
CA ILE A 46 -0.11 -0.94 3.01
C ILE A 46 -1.14 -2.06 3.13
N THR A 47 -2.36 -1.78 2.72
CA THR A 47 -3.48 -2.72 2.80
C THR A 47 -3.99 -2.98 1.40
N VAL A 48 -4.08 -4.25 1.01
CA VAL A 48 -4.72 -4.67 -0.24
C VAL A 48 -5.71 -5.79 0.08
N ALA A 49 -6.92 -5.39 0.45
CA ALA A 49 -7.97 -6.29 0.89
C ALA A 49 -9.00 -6.53 -0.22
N GLU A 50 -9.47 -7.76 -0.33
CA GLU A 50 -10.55 -8.17 -1.23
C GLU A 50 -11.61 -8.90 -0.41
N ASP A 51 -12.88 -8.53 -0.59
CA ASP A 51 -14.02 -9.24 0.00
C ASP A 51 -14.40 -10.51 -0.77
N ILE A 52 -14.05 -10.58 -2.05
CA ILE A 52 -14.23 -11.76 -2.89
C ILE A 52 -13.33 -12.92 -2.48
N GLY A 53 -13.73 -14.13 -2.87
CA GLY A 53 -12.91 -15.34 -2.72
C GLY A 53 -11.95 -15.50 -3.89
N ILE A 54 -11.58 -16.75 -4.20
CA ILE A 54 -10.81 -17.06 -5.42
C ILE A 54 -11.67 -17.15 -6.68
N GLU A 55 -12.99 -17.06 -6.57
CA GLU A 55 -13.95 -16.96 -7.69
C GLU A 55 -13.70 -18.02 -8.78
N GLY A 56 -13.63 -19.30 -8.39
CA GLY A 56 -13.43 -20.43 -9.30
C GLY A 56 -11.99 -20.60 -9.84
N ARG A 57 -11.05 -19.74 -9.45
CA ARG A 57 -9.65 -19.82 -9.90
C ARG A 57 -8.78 -20.81 -9.10
N GLY A 58 -9.36 -21.87 -8.53
CA GLY A 58 -8.67 -22.85 -7.68
C GLY A 58 -7.39 -23.42 -8.29
N LYS A 59 -7.45 -23.88 -9.55
CA LYS A 59 -6.29 -24.44 -10.28
C LYS A 59 -5.09 -23.49 -10.32
N PHE A 60 -5.36 -22.20 -10.53
CA PHE A 60 -4.32 -21.18 -10.57
C PHE A 60 -3.84 -20.82 -9.16
N TYR A 61 -4.79 -20.59 -8.24
CA TYR A 61 -4.47 -20.08 -6.91
C TYR A 61 -3.69 -21.08 -6.06
N GLU A 62 -3.91 -22.39 -6.24
CA GLU A 62 -3.14 -23.45 -5.57
C GLU A 62 -1.64 -23.41 -5.86
N GLN A 63 -1.25 -22.88 -7.01
CA GLN A 63 0.16 -22.79 -7.40
C GLN A 63 0.78 -21.45 -6.96
N THR A 64 -0.03 -20.40 -6.87
CA THR A 64 0.46 -19.04 -6.62
C THR A 64 0.37 -18.67 -5.15
N GLY A 65 -0.84 -18.71 -4.57
CA GLY A 65 -1.17 -18.15 -3.27
C GLY A 65 -1.01 -16.63 -3.22
N VAL A 66 -1.52 -16.01 -2.15
CA VAL A 66 -1.54 -14.55 -2.01
C VAL A 66 -0.15 -13.90 -2.07
N VAL A 67 0.90 -14.60 -1.65
CA VAL A 67 2.26 -14.05 -1.64
C VAL A 67 2.78 -13.82 -3.06
N ARG A 68 2.54 -14.75 -4.00
CA ARG A 68 2.97 -14.58 -5.39
C ARG A 68 1.97 -13.77 -6.21
N ASP A 69 0.69 -13.87 -5.87
CA ASP A 69 -0.39 -13.17 -6.58
C ASP A 69 -0.37 -11.66 -6.30
N MET A 70 -0.08 -11.25 -5.06
CA MET A 70 -0.22 -9.87 -4.59
C MET A 70 1.05 -9.27 -3.98
N VAL A 71 1.78 -10.04 -3.17
CA VAL A 71 2.90 -9.47 -2.41
C VAL A 71 4.08 -9.20 -3.33
N GLN A 72 4.56 -10.21 -4.05
CA GLN A 72 5.78 -10.15 -4.86
C GLN A 72 5.76 -9.06 -5.95
N ASN A 73 4.59 -8.72 -6.46
CA ASN A 73 4.38 -7.73 -7.53
C ASN A 73 3.83 -6.40 -6.96
N HIS A 74 2.51 -6.29 -6.84
CA HIS A 74 1.77 -5.07 -6.57
C HIS A 74 2.21 -4.40 -5.26
N VAL A 75 2.28 -5.17 -4.18
CA VAL A 75 2.68 -4.63 -2.88
C VAL A 75 4.14 -4.18 -2.89
N MET A 76 5.05 -4.97 -3.47
CA MET A 76 6.45 -4.57 -3.57
C MET A 76 6.60 -3.26 -4.36
N GLN A 77 5.83 -3.06 -5.43
CA GLN A 77 5.80 -1.78 -6.14
C GLN A 77 5.30 -0.63 -5.26
N LEU A 78 4.25 -0.83 -4.46
CA LEU A 78 3.77 0.20 -3.52
C LEU A 78 4.79 0.51 -2.42
N ILE A 79 5.48 -0.50 -1.88
CA ILE A 79 6.59 -0.29 -0.94
C ILE A 79 7.66 0.59 -1.59
N ALA A 80 8.09 0.24 -2.81
CA ALA A 80 9.11 1.00 -3.53
C ALA A 80 8.69 2.45 -3.73
N LEU A 81 7.48 2.71 -4.23
CA LEU A 81 7.00 4.07 -4.50
C LEU A 81 6.88 4.93 -3.23
N VAL A 82 6.49 4.35 -2.09
CA VAL A 82 6.46 5.08 -0.82
C VAL A 82 7.87 5.39 -0.33
N ALA A 83 8.81 4.46 -0.52
CA ALA A 83 10.13 4.50 0.09
C ALA A 83 11.26 5.09 -0.78
N ILE A 84 11.00 5.28 -2.07
CA ILE A 84 11.96 5.77 -3.08
C ILE A 84 12.69 7.04 -2.63
N GLU A 85 13.93 7.29 -3.05
CA GLU A 85 14.50 8.64 -2.92
C GLU A 85 14.02 9.52 -4.08
N PRO A 86 14.08 10.87 -3.98
CA PRO A 86 13.83 11.72 -5.14
C PRO A 86 14.84 11.38 -6.25
N PRO A 87 14.40 10.92 -7.43
CA PRO A 87 15.30 10.66 -8.54
C PRO A 87 15.83 11.97 -9.10
N VAL A 88 16.94 11.90 -9.84
CA VAL A 88 17.56 13.06 -10.51
C VAL A 88 16.74 13.62 -11.67
N GLY A 89 15.76 12.84 -12.14
CA GLY A 89 14.83 13.17 -13.21
C GLY A 89 13.68 12.18 -13.24
N PHE A 90 12.72 12.39 -14.16
CA PHE A 90 11.54 11.53 -14.30
C PHE A 90 11.65 10.55 -15.48
N GLU A 91 12.84 10.45 -16.06
CA GLU A 91 13.16 9.46 -17.08
C GLU A 91 13.09 8.03 -16.50
N PRO A 92 12.70 7.03 -17.32
CA PRO A 92 12.44 5.68 -16.84
C PRO A 92 13.58 5.06 -16.02
N ASP A 93 14.82 5.22 -16.50
CA ASP A 93 15.98 4.62 -15.86
C ASP A 93 16.26 5.25 -14.49
N TYR A 94 16.11 6.57 -14.34
CA TYR A 94 16.32 7.24 -13.05
C TYR A 94 15.29 6.81 -12.01
N VAL A 95 14.02 6.70 -12.41
CA VAL A 95 12.95 6.23 -11.50
C VAL A 95 13.18 4.75 -11.14
N ARG A 96 13.56 3.93 -12.12
CA ARG A 96 13.85 2.50 -11.91
C ARG A 96 15.03 2.29 -10.96
N ASP A 97 16.12 3.04 -11.15
CA ASP A 97 17.31 2.95 -10.31
C ASP A 97 17.00 3.23 -8.83
N GLU A 98 16.18 4.25 -8.55
CA GLU A 98 15.77 4.53 -7.18
C GLU A 98 14.83 3.46 -6.60
N LYS A 99 13.94 2.87 -7.41
CA LYS A 99 13.13 1.70 -6.97
C LYS A 99 14.01 0.50 -6.64
N VAL A 100 15.02 0.21 -7.47
CA VAL A 100 15.96 -0.90 -7.27
C VAL A 100 16.78 -0.70 -6.00
N LYS A 101 17.22 0.53 -5.71
CA LYS A 101 17.90 0.84 -4.43
C LYS A 101 17.02 0.53 -3.22
N VAL A 102 15.72 0.80 -3.29
CA VAL A 102 14.79 0.39 -2.22
C VAL A 102 14.78 -1.12 -2.05
N PHE A 103 14.65 -1.88 -3.15
CA PHE A 103 14.61 -3.34 -3.08
C PHE A 103 15.90 -3.94 -2.50
N HIS A 104 17.07 -3.42 -2.88
CA HIS A 104 18.34 -3.83 -2.29
C HIS A 104 18.47 -3.48 -0.80
N ALA A 105 17.76 -2.44 -0.34
CA ALA A 105 17.74 -2.04 1.05
C ALA A 105 16.71 -2.78 1.90
N ILE A 106 15.83 -3.61 1.32
CA ILE A 106 14.89 -4.40 2.11
C ILE A 106 15.68 -5.41 2.94
N ARG A 107 15.46 -5.39 4.25
CA ARG A 107 16.17 -6.23 5.20
C ARG A 107 16.03 -7.71 4.84
N MET A 108 17.16 -8.42 4.83
CA MET A 108 17.20 -9.86 4.59
C MET A 108 16.33 -10.59 5.61
N MET A 109 15.53 -11.55 5.13
CA MET A 109 14.55 -12.27 5.94
C MET A 109 15.02 -13.71 6.13
N ASP A 110 15.73 -13.97 7.22
CA ASP A 110 16.05 -15.33 7.66
C ASP A 110 14.83 -16.01 8.32
N GLU A 111 14.96 -17.28 8.70
CA GLU A 111 13.86 -18.05 9.30
C GLU A 111 13.30 -17.36 10.56
N LYS A 112 14.16 -16.82 11.41
CA LYS A 112 13.76 -16.12 12.64
C LYS A 112 12.97 -14.85 12.34
N TYR A 113 13.39 -14.10 11.30
CA TYR A 113 12.67 -12.93 10.83
C TYR A 113 11.27 -13.33 10.35
N LEU A 114 11.17 -14.39 9.53
CA LEU A 114 9.90 -14.87 9.01
C LEU A 114 8.95 -15.27 10.14
N GLU A 115 9.42 -16.03 11.14
CA GLU A 115 8.61 -16.43 12.30
C GLU A 115 8.14 -15.24 13.15
N SER A 116 8.98 -14.21 13.29
CA SER A 116 8.69 -13.06 14.14
C SER A 116 7.80 -12.01 13.49
N TYR A 117 7.85 -11.89 12.16
CA TYR A 117 7.32 -10.73 11.45
C TYR A 117 6.39 -11.05 10.29
N MET A 118 6.26 -12.31 9.88
CA MET A 118 5.40 -12.71 8.78
C MET A 118 4.34 -13.70 9.25
N ILE A 119 3.09 -13.47 8.84
CA ILE A 119 1.95 -14.32 9.17
C ILE A 119 1.25 -14.68 7.87
N ARG A 120 0.93 -15.97 7.73
CA ARG A 120 0.08 -16.49 6.66
C ARG A 120 -1.24 -16.96 7.24
N GLY A 121 -2.31 -16.73 6.50
CA GLY A 121 -3.65 -17.22 6.83
C GLY A 121 -4.32 -17.84 5.62
N GLN A 122 -5.34 -18.66 5.88
CA GLN A 122 -6.21 -19.24 4.88
C GLN A 122 -7.66 -19.03 5.32
N TYR A 123 -8.52 -18.48 4.46
CA TYR A 123 -9.89 -18.17 4.87
C TYR A 123 -10.70 -19.44 5.12
N GLY A 124 -11.41 -19.46 6.24
CA GLY A 124 -12.37 -20.49 6.60
C GLY A 124 -13.77 -20.20 6.05
N PRO A 125 -14.74 -21.09 6.32
CA PRO A 125 -16.14 -20.81 6.00
C PRO A 125 -16.61 -19.54 6.74
N GLY A 126 -17.48 -18.77 6.10
CA GLY A 126 -17.93 -17.48 6.63
C GLY A 126 -19.27 -17.04 6.06
N LYS A 127 -19.59 -15.75 6.23
CA LYS A 127 -20.77 -15.11 5.65
C LYS A 127 -20.41 -13.79 4.98
N ILE A 128 -20.94 -13.55 3.79
CA ILE A 128 -20.87 -12.25 3.09
C ILE A 128 -22.30 -11.85 2.73
N ASN A 129 -22.72 -10.65 3.11
CA ASN A 129 -24.09 -10.16 2.85
C ASN A 129 -25.18 -11.16 3.28
N ASN A 130 -24.99 -11.82 4.43
CA ASN A 130 -25.82 -12.92 4.96
C ASN A 130 -25.82 -14.25 4.18
N TYR A 131 -25.10 -14.35 3.06
CA TYR A 131 -24.91 -15.61 2.34
C TYR A 131 -23.71 -16.38 2.90
N SER A 132 -23.88 -17.68 3.16
CA SER A 132 -22.79 -18.56 3.57
C SER A 132 -21.80 -18.73 2.41
N VAL A 133 -20.52 -18.53 2.70
CA VAL A 133 -19.43 -18.74 1.74
C VAL A 133 -18.52 -19.86 2.22
N ALA A 134 -18.05 -20.67 1.28
CA ALA A 134 -17.17 -21.79 1.56
C ALA A 134 -15.78 -21.30 2.06
N GLY A 135 -15.13 -22.14 2.86
CA GLY A 135 -13.70 -21.97 3.16
C GLY A 135 -12.84 -22.44 1.99
N TYR A 136 -11.59 -21.98 1.93
CA TYR A 136 -10.72 -22.17 0.77
C TYR A 136 -10.60 -23.64 0.32
N ARG A 137 -10.41 -24.58 1.25
CA ARG A 137 -10.31 -26.04 1.00
C ARG A 137 -11.58 -26.70 0.45
N LYS A 138 -12.70 -25.97 0.41
CA LYS A 138 -13.98 -26.41 -0.16
C LYS A 138 -14.30 -25.72 -1.49
N GLU A 139 -13.41 -24.87 -1.98
CA GLU A 139 -13.55 -24.23 -3.29
C GLU A 139 -13.27 -25.25 -4.41
N GLU A 140 -13.83 -25.00 -5.60
CA GLU A 140 -13.62 -25.85 -6.77
C GLU A 140 -12.14 -25.90 -7.16
N TYR A 141 -11.63 -27.09 -7.46
CA TYR A 141 -10.23 -27.34 -7.83
C TYR A 141 -9.19 -26.97 -6.76
N VAL A 142 -9.56 -27.00 -5.47
CA VAL A 142 -8.63 -26.84 -4.35
C VAL A 142 -8.49 -28.15 -3.59
N SER A 143 -7.26 -28.49 -3.17
CA SER A 143 -7.04 -29.67 -2.34
C SER A 143 -7.66 -29.50 -0.94
N PRO A 144 -8.39 -30.51 -0.40
CA PRO A 144 -8.87 -30.50 0.98
C PRO A 144 -7.76 -30.34 2.03
N ASP A 145 -6.52 -30.71 1.69
CA ASP A 145 -5.33 -30.61 2.55
C ASP A 145 -4.45 -29.40 2.22
N SER A 146 -4.92 -28.48 1.37
CA SER A 146 -4.13 -27.35 0.91
C SER A 146 -3.63 -26.45 2.04
N ASN A 147 -2.34 -26.09 1.96
CA ASN A 147 -1.70 -25.10 2.83
C ASN A 147 -1.46 -23.75 2.10
N THR A 148 -2.13 -23.53 0.96
CA THR A 148 -1.99 -22.30 0.17
C THR A 148 -2.52 -21.09 0.96
N PRO A 149 -1.71 -20.04 1.18
CA PRO A 149 -2.16 -18.87 1.91
C PRO A 149 -3.07 -18.00 1.04
N THR A 150 -4.20 -17.58 1.61
CA THR A 150 -5.14 -16.60 1.01
C THR A 150 -5.08 -15.25 1.72
N PHE A 151 -4.30 -15.16 2.80
CA PHE A 151 -4.01 -13.95 3.56
C PHE A 151 -2.54 -13.92 3.93
N PHE A 152 -1.96 -12.72 3.89
CA PHE A 152 -0.60 -12.44 4.29
C PHE A 152 -0.57 -11.15 5.10
N PHE A 153 0.13 -11.19 6.22
CA PHE A 153 0.61 -10.02 6.93
C PHE A 153 2.12 -10.09 7.04
N GLY A 154 2.79 -8.95 6.84
CA GLY A 154 4.23 -8.88 6.95
C GLY A 154 4.70 -7.54 7.47
N LYS A 155 5.72 -7.56 8.33
CA LYS A 155 6.45 -6.36 8.75
C LYS A 155 7.79 -6.33 8.01
N PHE A 156 8.00 -5.30 7.22
CA PHE A 156 9.21 -5.06 6.43
C PHE A 156 10.02 -3.91 7.05
N TYR A 157 11.34 -3.99 6.89
CA TYR A 157 12.26 -2.90 7.19
C TYR A 157 13.07 -2.58 5.93
N ILE A 158 13.32 -1.30 5.71
CA ILE A 158 14.15 -0.78 4.62
C ILE A 158 15.38 -0.15 5.27
N ASP A 159 16.51 -0.87 5.20
CA ASP A 159 17.77 -0.55 5.85
C ASP A 159 18.57 0.48 5.04
N ASN A 160 17.96 1.65 4.84
CA ASN A 160 18.63 2.82 4.28
C ASN A 160 18.54 3.99 5.26
N TRP A 161 19.20 5.10 4.90
CA TRP A 161 19.24 6.27 5.77
C TRP A 161 17.83 6.78 6.06
N ARG A 162 16.98 7.01 5.05
CA ARG A 162 15.63 7.59 5.24
C ARG A 162 14.71 6.76 6.13
N TRP A 163 14.77 5.43 6.04
CA TRP A 163 13.78 4.52 6.62
C TRP A 163 14.26 3.62 7.75
N ALA A 164 15.52 3.76 8.18
CA ALA A 164 16.07 2.97 9.28
C ALA A 164 15.12 2.90 10.49
N ASN A 165 14.79 1.67 10.89
CA ASN A 165 13.89 1.32 12.00
C ASN A 165 12.41 1.74 11.85
N VAL A 166 11.98 2.26 10.70
CA VAL A 166 10.56 2.51 10.41
C VAL A 166 9.95 1.22 9.84
N PRO A 167 8.95 0.62 10.50
CA PRO A 167 8.31 -0.58 9.98
C PRO A 167 7.31 -0.25 8.87
N PHE A 168 7.34 -1.07 7.82
CA PHE A 168 6.33 -1.13 6.76
C PHE A 168 5.47 -2.37 7.00
N TYR A 169 4.24 -2.16 7.45
CA TYR A 169 3.26 -3.23 7.63
C TYR A 169 2.49 -3.45 6.33
N VAL A 170 2.53 -4.67 5.82
CA VAL A 170 1.75 -5.10 4.68
C VAL A 170 0.66 -6.02 5.17
N ARG A 171 -0.56 -5.83 4.68
CA ARG A 171 -1.62 -6.84 4.79
C ARG A 171 -2.35 -6.98 3.47
N THR A 172 -2.52 -8.22 3.03
CA THR A 172 -3.30 -8.53 1.84
C THR A 172 -4.03 -9.85 2.00
N GLY A 173 -5.21 -9.96 1.41
CA GLY A 173 -5.93 -11.22 1.41
C GLY A 173 -7.32 -11.14 0.81
N LYS A 174 -7.87 -12.33 0.60
CA LYS A 174 -9.21 -12.58 0.08
C LYS A 174 -10.18 -12.89 1.23
N ARG A 175 -11.48 -12.73 0.99
CA ARG A 175 -12.55 -12.87 2.00
C ARG A 175 -12.35 -11.97 3.23
N LEU A 176 -11.83 -10.77 3.02
CA LEU A 176 -11.73 -9.73 4.05
C LEU A 176 -13.03 -8.91 4.13
N PRO A 177 -13.26 -8.11 5.19
CA PRO A 177 -14.56 -7.45 5.40
C PRO A 177 -15.01 -6.47 4.30
N LYS A 178 -14.07 -5.95 3.50
CA LYS A 178 -14.33 -5.06 2.38
C LYS A 178 -13.17 -5.05 1.39
N THR A 179 -13.48 -4.84 0.12
CA THR A 179 -12.46 -4.52 -0.88
C THR A 179 -11.91 -3.11 -0.68
N LEU A 180 -10.59 -2.98 -0.52
CA LEU A 180 -9.88 -1.70 -0.53
C LEU A 180 -8.38 -1.86 -0.80
N THR A 181 -7.78 -0.83 -1.37
CA THR A 181 -6.33 -0.65 -1.43
C THR A 181 -5.99 0.72 -0.88
N GLU A 182 -5.12 0.77 0.12
CA GLU A 182 -4.70 2.03 0.73
C GLU A 182 -3.28 1.95 1.27
N ILE A 183 -2.67 3.14 1.39
CA ILE A 183 -1.42 3.37 2.10
C ILE A 183 -1.72 4.34 3.24
N TYR A 184 -1.34 3.97 4.46
CA TYR A 184 -1.50 4.78 5.66
C TYR A 184 -0.14 5.07 6.28
N ILE A 185 0.26 6.34 6.27
CA ILE A 185 1.56 6.81 6.77
C ILE A 185 1.29 7.53 8.08
N GLN A 186 1.77 6.95 9.18
CA GLN A 186 1.52 7.48 10.51
C GLN A 186 2.74 8.24 11.02
N PHE A 187 2.55 9.48 11.45
CA PHE A 187 3.59 10.29 12.08
C PHE A 187 3.75 9.95 13.57
N LYS A 188 4.92 10.29 14.12
CA LYS A 188 5.19 10.26 15.55
C LYS A 188 4.39 11.34 16.27
N PHE A 189 4.23 11.16 17.57
CA PHE A 189 3.70 12.23 18.41
C PHE A 189 4.69 13.40 18.52
N PRO A 190 4.21 14.63 18.71
CA PRO A 190 5.04 15.73 19.16
C PRO A 190 5.80 15.37 20.45
N PRO A 191 7.00 15.92 20.68
CA PRO A 191 7.86 15.51 21.78
C PRO A 191 7.28 15.82 23.17
N LEU A 192 6.41 16.83 23.29
CA LEU A 192 5.79 17.24 24.54
C LEU A 192 4.26 17.26 24.43
N GLN A 193 3.61 16.68 25.43
CA GLN A 193 2.16 16.65 25.57
C GLN A 193 1.64 17.86 26.36
N LEU A 194 1.89 19.06 25.83
CA LEU A 194 1.65 20.33 26.55
C LEU A 194 0.17 20.63 26.84
N LEU A 195 -0.76 19.87 26.25
CA LEU A 195 -2.20 20.09 26.37
C LEU A 195 -2.84 19.39 27.60
N GLY A 196 -2.04 19.02 28.60
CA GLY A 196 -2.49 18.43 29.86
C GLY A 196 -3.34 17.16 29.66
N ARG A 197 -4.46 17.03 30.37
CA ARG A 197 -5.36 15.86 30.25
C ARG A 197 -5.86 15.63 28.82
N SER A 198 -5.98 16.67 28.01
CA SER A 198 -6.42 16.52 26.61
C SER A 198 -5.39 15.82 25.74
N ALA A 199 -4.11 15.84 26.12
CA ALA A 199 -3.06 15.13 25.39
C ALA A 199 -3.24 13.60 25.42
N GLN A 200 -3.94 13.04 26.43
CA GLN A 200 -4.28 11.61 26.47
C GLN A 200 -5.22 11.18 25.33
N LYS A 201 -5.96 12.13 24.74
CA LYS A 201 -6.84 11.89 23.58
C LYS A 201 -6.16 12.20 22.25
N MET A 202 -4.92 12.68 22.27
CA MET A 202 -4.17 12.98 21.05
C MET A 202 -3.94 11.69 20.26
N LYS A 203 -4.21 11.73 18.96
CA LYS A 203 -3.89 10.66 18.03
C LYS A 203 -2.70 11.06 17.17
N PRO A 204 -1.88 10.11 16.67
CA PRO A 204 -0.82 10.47 15.74
C PRO A 204 -1.43 11.11 14.49
N ASN A 205 -0.71 12.06 13.89
CA ASN A 205 -1.10 12.54 12.57
C ASN A 205 -0.90 11.42 11.55
N ALA A 206 -1.64 11.46 10.46
CA ALA A 206 -1.45 10.51 9.38
C ALA A 206 -1.84 11.06 8.01
N ILE A 207 -1.20 10.53 6.98
CA ILE A 207 -1.63 10.67 5.60
C ILE A 207 -2.18 9.31 5.16
N ARG A 208 -3.43 9.29 4.69
CA ARG A 208 -4.03 8.13 4.04
C ARG A 208 -4.14 8.40 2.55
N ILE A 209 -3.60 7.51 1.73
CA ILE A 209 -3.75 7.49 0.28
C ILE A 209 -4.65 6.30 -0.05
N GLY A 210 -5.90 6.57 -0.43
CA GLY A 210 -6.83 5.58 -0.96
C GLY A 210 -6.57 5.36 -2.45
N ILE A 211 -6.31 4.11 -2.84
CA ILE A 211 -6.02 3.71 -4.22
C ILE A 211 -7.27 3.14 -4.89
N GLN A 212 -8.08 2.38 -4.17
CA GLN A 212 -9.41 1.90 -4.59
C GLN A 212 -10.18 1.39 -3.35
N PRO A 213 -11.53 1.32 -3.36
CA PRO A 213 -12.41 1.90 -4.37
C PRO A 213 -12.45 3.43 -4.29
N ASP A 214 -12.05 4.00 -3.16
CA ASP A 214 -12.05 5.45 -2.97
C ASP A 214 -10.69 6.03 -3.34
N GLU A 215 -10.61 6.70 -4.49
CA GLU A 215 -9.42 7.46 -4.87
C GLU A 215 -9.38 8.81 -4.16
N GLU A 216 -8.72 8.83 -3.01
CA GLU A 216 -8.61 10.00 -2.15
C GLU A 216 -7.25 10.12 -1.48
N ILE A 217 -6.89 11.34 -1.08
CA ILE A 217 -5.84 11.59 -0.11
C ILE A 217 -6.45 12.31 1.08
N SER A 218 -6.16 11.85 2.29
CA SER A 218 -6.61 12.52 3.49
C SER A 218 -5.53 12.71 4.53
N LEU A 219 -5.59 13.86 5.19
CA LEU A 219 -4.71 14.25 6.28
C LEU A 219 -5.48 14.23 7.60
N HIS A 220 -4.96 13.49 8.56
CA HIS A 220 -5.57 13.28 9.87
C HIS A 220 -4.84 14.10 10.92
N LEU A 221 -5.54 15.04 11.56
CA LEU A 221 -4.95 16.04 12.45
C LEU A 221 -5.71 16.16 13.76
N ASN A 222 -5.04 16.67 14.80
CA ASN A 222 -5.69 17.07 16.04
C ASN A 222 -5.98 18.57 15.99
N VAL A 223 -7.21 18.96 16.30
CA VAL A 223 -7.66 20.35 16.38
C VAL A 223 -8.39 20.60 17.70
N LYS A 224 -8.52 21.86 18.12
CA LYS A 224 -9.38 22.22 19.25
C LYS A 224 -10.85 22.05 18.84
N GLN A 225 -11.62 21.31 19.63
CA GLN A 225 -13.07 21.25 19.45
C GLN A 225 -13.69 22.62 19.73
N PRO A 226 -14.71 23.05 18.95
CA PRO A 226 -15.50 24.22 19.27
C PRO A 226 -16.11 24.10 20.68
N GLY A 227 -16.01 25.17 21.48
CA GLY A 227 -16.49 25.19 22.85
C GLY A 227 -15.50 25.80 23.85
N ILE A 228 -15.95 25.87 25.11
CA ILE A 228 -15.26 26.51 26.24
C ILE A 228 -14.08 25.66 26.74
N ASN A 229 -14.18 24.33 26.62
CA ASN A 229 -13.14 23.42 27.08
C ASN A 229 -12.03 23.25 26.04
N ASN A 230 -10.78 23.10 26.50
CA ASN A 230 -9.63 22.81 25.66
C ASN A 230 -9.55 21.32 25.28
N GLN A 231 -10.59 20.79 24.63
CA GLN A 231 -10.64 19.39 24.19
C GLN A 231 -10.12 19.23 22.76
N LEU A 232 -9.37 18.15 22.52
CA LEU A 232 -8.90 17.79 21.19
C LEU A 232 -9.96 16.97 20.43
N GLY A 233 -10.10 17.27 19.15
CA GLY A 233 -10.83 16.48 18.16
C GLY A 233 -9.87 16.00 17.09
N TRP A 234 -10.05 14.75 16.65
CA TRP A 234 -9.29 14.18 15.55
C TRP A 234 -10.12 14.30 14.27
N VAL A 235 -9.62 15.07 13.31
CA VAL A 235 -10.35 15.45 12.10
C VAL A 235 -9.63 14.97 10.85
N LYS A 236 -10.40 14.76 9.77
CA LYS A 236 -9.94 14.37 8.44
C LYS A 236 -10.12 15.56 7.49
N MET A 237 -9.02 16.05 6.92
CA MET A 237 -9.05 16.89 5.72
C MET A 237 -8.97 15.98 4.50
N LEU A 238 -9.87 16.16 3.53
CA LEU A 238 -10.07 15.22 2.43
C LEU A 238 -9.90 15.91 1.08
N PHE A 239 -9.09 15.32 0.22
CA PHE A 239 -9.11 15.51 -1.22
C PHE A 239 -9.63 14.23 -1.88
N ASN A 240 -10.64 14.35 -2.74
CA ASN A 240 -11.20 13.25 -3.52
C ASN A 240 -11.07 13.55 -5.02
N TYR A 241 -10.62 12.56 -5.80
CA TYR A 241 -10.36 12.72 -7.23
C TYR A 241 -11.63 13.02 -8.05
N GLU A 242 -12.69 12.24 -7.82
CA GLU A 242 -13.95 12.35 -8.56
C GLU A 242 -14.61 13.70 -8.30
N GLU A 243 -14.70 14.09 -7.02
CA GLU A 243 -15.30 15.37 -6.62
C GLU A 243 -14.54 16.58 -7.17
N THR A 244 -13.20 16.53 -7.17
CA THR A 244 -12.36 17.68 -7.53
C THR A 244 -12.20 17.84 -9.03
N PHE A 245 -11.87 16.76 -9.74
CA PHE A 245 -11.53 16.83 -11.17
C PHE A 245 -12.69 16.48 -12.09
N LYS A 246 -13.77 15.88 -11.57
CA LYS A 246 -14.98 15.51 -12.33
C LYS A 246 -14.67 14.70 -13.60
N LYS A 247 -13.58 13.92 -13.57
CA LYS A 247 -13.11 13.09 -14.67
C LYS A 247 -13.16 11.63 -14.26
N LYS A 248 -13.68 10.81 -15.17
CA LYS A 248 -13.65 9.36 -15.01
C LYS A 248 -12.20 8.89 -15.11
N GLN A 249 -11.77 8.09 -14.14
CA GLN A 249 -10.47 7.45 -14.22
C GLN A 249 -10.42 6.46 -15.38
N ARG A 250 -9.28 6.41 -16.06
CA ARG A 250 -9.03 5.44 -17.12
C ARG A 250 -8.59 4.11 -16.51
N PRO A 251 -8.97 2.96 -17.10
CA PRO A 251 -8.45 1.67 -16.67
C PRO A 251 -6.93 1.64 -16.77
N ALA A 252 -6.27 0.99 -15.81
CA ALA A 252 -4.81 0.92 -15.75
C ALA A 252 -4.15 0.38 -17.03
N TYR A 253 -4.78 -0.60 -17.68
CA TYR A 253 -4.28 -1.17 -18.94
C TYR A 253 -4.31 -0.18 -20.11
N GLU A 254 -5.28 0.73 -20.16
CA GLU A 254 -5.33 1.76 -21.21
C GLU A 254 -4.09 2.64 -21.13
N ARG A 255 -3.71 3.01 -19.90
CA ARG A 255 -2.51 3.81 -19.65
C ARG A 255 -1.23 3.07 -20.02
N LEU A 256 -1.05 1.84 -19.52
CA LEU A 256 0.17 1.07 -19.78
C LEU A 256 0.36 0.77 -21.27
N ILE A 257 -0.70 0.43 -22.00
CA ILE A 257 -0.61 0.20 -23.45
C ILE A 257 -0.20 1.50 -24.17
N MET A 258 -0.76 2.64 -23.77
CA MET A 258 -0.38 3.93 -24.34
C MET A 258 1.08 4.30 -24.09
N ASP A 259 1.60 4.02 -22.89
CA ASP A 259 3.01 4.28 -22.54
C ASP A 259 3.95 3.36 -23.34
N CYS A 260 3.57 2.09 -23.54
CA CYS A 260 4.29 1.17 -24.42
C CYS A 260 4.35 1.66 -25.87
N ILE A 261 3.23 2.17 -26.43
CA ILE A 261 3.20 2.76 -27.78
C ILE A 261 4.12 3.99 -27.89
N LYS A 262 4.24 4.77 -26.82
CA LYS A 262 5.10 5.96 -26.76
C LYS A 262 6.58 5.64 -26.49
N GLY A 263 6.91 4.41 -26.14
CA GLY A 263 8.27 4.03 -25.73
C GLY A 263 8.62 4.46 -24.29
N ASP A 264 7.63 4.71 -23.43
CA ASP A 264 7.83 5.15 -22.05
C ASP A 264 7.82 3.94 -21.08
N LEU A 265 8.98 3.68 -20.48
CA LEU A 265 9.21 2.56 -19.57
C LEU A 265 9.00 2.90 -18.09
N THR A 266 8.59 4.13 -17.75
CA THR A 266 8.56 4.63 -16.36
C THR A 266 7.69 3.78 -15.43
N LEU A 267 6.65 3.13 -15.96
CA LEU A 267 5.67 2.33 -15.20
C LEU A 267 5.86 0.81 -15.33
N PHE A 268 7.02 0.34 -15.82
CA PHE A 268 7.30 -1.06 -16.10
C PHE A 268 8.44 -1.64 -15.25
#